data_AF-K8ZT21-F1
#
_entry.id   AF-K8ZT21-F1
#
_cell.length_a   1.000
_cell.length_b   1.000
_cell.length_c   1.000
_cell.angle_alpha   90.00
_cell.angle_beta   90.00
_cell.angle_gamma   90.00
#
_symmetry.space_group_name_H-M   'P 1'
#
loop_
_entity.id
_entity.type
_entity.pdbx_description
1 polymer ?
#
loop_
_entity_poly.entity_id
_entity_poly.type
_entity_poly.pdbx_seq_one_letter_code
_entity_poly.pdbx_strand_id
1 'polypeptide(L)' 'MIDLMPTDAKSKLREIRIIKVFIIFVFVLSLLILYIEYHDHAHISWKFIFIASTCAIYDFDLNQKIKELKVKIKSD' A
#
# COMPACT_ATOMS: atom_id res chain seq x y z
N MET A 1 -22.23 -27.98 4.06
CA MET A 1 -21.74 -26.70 3.51
C MET A 1 -20.42 -26.43 4.20
N ILE A 2 -19.31 -26.75 3.53
CA ILE A 2 -17.97 -26.65 4.13
C ILE A 2 -17.67 -25.17 4.30
N ASP A 3 -17.28 -24.81 5.51
CA ASP A 3 -16.84 -23.48 5.87
C ASP A 3 -15.59 -23.11 5.05
N LEU A 4 -15.80 -22.35 3.98
CA LEU A 4 -14.75 -21.93 3.04
C LEU A 4 -14.05 -20.65 3.52
N MET A 5 -14.27 -20.22 4.78
CA MET A 5 -13.90 -18.90 5.28
C MET A 5 -12.46 -18.74 5.82
N PRO A 6 -11.76 -19.75 6.40
CA PRO A 6 -10.43 -19.52 6.98
C PRO A 6 -9.29 -19.48 5.94
N THR A 7 -9.43 -20.18 4.81
CA THR A 7 -8.41 -20.22 3.74
C THR A 7 -8.36 -18.90 2.97
N ASP A 8 -9.53 -18.29 2.71
CA ASP A 8 -9.67 -17.07 1.91
C ASP A 8 -9.17 -15.82 2.67
N ALA A 9 -9.37 -15.77 3.98
CA ALA A 9 -8.88 -14.66 4.80
C ALA A 9 -7.33 -14.64 4.88
N LYS A 10 -6.70 -15.82 4.93
CA LYS A 10 -5.25 -15.98 4.99
C LYS A 10 -4.58 -15.70 3.64
N SER A 11 -5.21 -16.07 2.52
CA SER A 11 -4.75 -15.74 1.16
C SER A 11 -4.88 -14.24 0.88
N LYS A 12 -6.00 -13.60 1.26
CA LYS A 12 -6.18 -12.14 1.16
C LYS A 12 -5.13 -11.34 1.92
N LEU A 13 -4.72 -11.82 3.10
CA LEU A 13 -3.61 -11.19 3.84
C LEU A 13 -2.26 -11.28 3.12
N ARG A 14 -1.99 -12.37 2.36
CA ARG A 14 -0.77 -12.46 1.53
C ARG A 14 -0.86 -11.51 0.35
N GLU A 15 -2.02 -11.42 -0.30
CA GLU A 15 -2.24 -10.54 -1.44
C GLU A 15 -2.07 -9.07 -1.06
N ILE A 16 -2.69 -8.63 0.04
CA ILE A 16 -2.51 -7.27 0.58
C ILE A 16 -1.05 -6.98 0.90
N ARG A 17 -0.30 -7.96 1.44
CA ARG A 17 1.13 -7.79 1.72
C ARG A 17 1.95 -7.57 0.45
N ILE A 18 1.65 -8.30 -0.62
CA ILE A 18 2.31 -8.13 -1.93
C ILE A 18 2.00 -6.74 -2.50
N ILE A 19 0.73 -6.32 -2.46
CA ILE A 19 0.30 -4.99 -2.93
C ILE A 19 1.01 -3.89 -2.14
N LYS A 20 1.12 -4.03 -0.81
CA LYS A 20 1.83 -3.06 0.04
C LYS A 20 3.31 -2.91 -0.36
N VAL A 21 4.00 -4.01 -0.65
CA VAL A 21 5.41 -3.97 -1.12
C VAL A 21 5.51 -3.29 -2.48
N PHE A 22 4.57 -3.58 -3.39
CA PHE A 22 4.54 -2.96 -4.72
C PHE A 22 4.33 -1.44 -4.64
N ILE A 23 3.45 -0.99 -3.74
CA ILE A 23 3.22 0.45 -3.50
C ILE A 23 4.49 1.13 -2.99
N ILE A 24 5.20 0.52 -2.04
CA ILE A 24 6.48 1.06 -1.53
C ILE A 24 7.49 1.18 -2.67
N PHE A 25 7.55 0.19 -3.57
CA PHE A 25 8.45 0.23 -4.72
C PHE A 25 8.13 1.41 -5.66
N VAL A 26 6.85 1.62 -5.99
CA VAL A 26 6.39 2.75 -6.82
C VAL A 26 6.67 4.10 -6.13
N PHE A 27 6.52 4.16 -4.81
CA PHE A 27 6.82 5.35 -4.02
C PHE A 27 8.31 5.70 -4.06
N VAL A 28 9.20 4.72 -3.90
CA VAL A 28 10.65 4.93 -3.99
C VAL A 28 11.06 5.38 -5.38
N LEU A 29 10.52 4.76 -6.45
CA LEU A 29 10.75 5.19 -7.82
C LEU A 29 10.29 6.63 -8.06
N SER A 30 9.12 6.99 -7.53
CA SER A 30 8.57 8.35 -7.63
C SER A 30 9.47 9.38 -6.93
N LEU A 31 10.02 9.04 -5.76
CA LEU A 31 10.99 9.89 -5.05
C LEU A 31 12.30 10.04 -5.84
N LEU A 32 12.76 8.97 -6.49
CA LEU A 32 13.97 8.99 -7.31
C LEU A 32 13.83 9.96 -8.49
N ILE A 33 12.68 9.89 -9.18
CA ILE A 33 12.36 10.80 -10.30
C ILE A 33 12.25 12.24 -9.79
N LEU A 34 11.54 12.45 -8.67
CA LEU A 34 11.43 13.77 -8.05
C LEU A 34 12.80 14.35 -7.68
N TYR A 35 13.72 13.52 -7.19
CA TYR A 35 15.08 13.95 -6.84
C TYR A 35 15.85 14.41 -8.08
N ILE A 36 15.78 13.65 -9.18
CA ILE A 36 16.41 14.03 -10.46
C ILE A 36 15.82 15.34 -10.96
N GLU A 37 14.50 15.48 -10.97
CA GLU A 37 13.80 16.67 -11.47
C GLU A 37 14.07 17.91 -10.59
N TYR A 38 14.16 17.73 -9.27
CA TYR A 38 14.56 18.79 -8.35
C TYR A 38 15.99 19.26 -8.59
N HIS A 39 16.91 18.33 -8.78
CA HIS A 39 18.33 18.63 -9.02
C HIS A 39 18.54 19.32 -10.37
N ASP A 40 17.80 18.92 -11.41
CA ASP A 40 18.02 19.41 -12.77
C ASP A 40 17.23 20.68 -13.11
N HIS A 41 16.05 20.88 -12.49
CA HIS A 41 15.13 21.95 -12.90
C HIS A 41 14.80 22.95 -11.78
N ALA A 42 15.30 22.76 -10.55
CA ALA A 42 15.02 23.62 -9.38
C ALA A 42 13.51 23.86 -9.10
N HIS A 43 12.64 23.06 -9.72
CA HIS A 43 11.19 23.14 -9.60
C HIS A 43 10.67 21.83 -9.02
N ILE A 44 9.87 21.94 -7.97
CA ILE A 44 9.22 20.79 -7.33
C ILE A 44 7.92 20.51 -8.09
N SER A 45 7.88 19.38 -8.80
CA SER A 45 6.67 18.90 -9.46
C SER A 45 5.65 18.44 -8.41
N TRP A 46 4.57 19.21 -8.26
CA TRP A 46 3.45 18.94 -7.34
C TRP A 46 2.80 17.55 -7.55
N LYS A 47 2.95 16.96 -8.74
CA LYS A 47 2.47 15.61 -9.06
C LYS A 47 3.04 14.55 -8.10
N PHE A 48 4.31 14.65 -7.73
CA PHE A 48 4.93 13.67 -6.83
C PHE A 48 4.46 13.82 -5.38
N ILE A 49 4.14 15.04 -4.95
CA ILE A 49 3.51 15.29 -3.64
C ILE A 49 2.15 14.59 -3.59
N PHE A 50 1.35 14.69 -4.66
CA PHE A 50 0.06 13.99 -4.77
C PHE A 50 0.20 12.46 -4.79
N ILE A 51 1.21 11.93 -5.48
CA ILE A 51 1.49 10.49 -5.50
C ILE A 51 1.88 10.00 -4.09
N ALA A 52 2.73 10.77 -3.41
CA ALA A 52 3.17 10.47 -2.06
C ALA A 52 2.01 10.47 -1.05
N SER A 53 1.15 11.49 -1.08
CA SER A 53 -0.03 11.56 -0.21
C SER A 53 -1.01 10.42 -0.49
N THR A 54 -1.24 10.09 -1.76
CA THR A 54 -2.13 8.98 -2.15
C THR A 54 -1.57 7.64 -1.67
N CYS A 55 -0.26 7.41 -1.77
CA CYS A 55 0.38 6.21 -1.22
C CYS A 55 0.20 6.10 0.30
N ALA A 56 0.34 7.21 1.04
CA ALA A 56 0.16 7.22 2.49
C ALA A 56 -1.29 6.89 2.90
N ILE A 57 -2.29 7.46 2.20
CA ILE A 57 -3.71 7.15 2.43
C ILE A 57 -3.99 5.68 2.13
N TYR A 58 -3.46 5.17 1.02
CA TYR A 58 -3.64 3.77 0.65
C TYR A 58 -2.96 2.82 1.65
N ASP A 59 -1.79 3.17 2.18
CA ASP A 59 -1.11 2.39 3.22
C ASP A 59 -1.95 2.31 4.51
N PHE A 60 -2.57 3.43 4.89
CA PHE A 60 -3.47 3.48 6.04
C PHE A 60 -4.70 2.60 5.86
N ASP A 61 -5.38 2.70 4.70
CA ASP A 61 -6.54 1.86 4.36
C ASP A 61 -6.18 0.37 4.35
N LEU A 62 -5.04 0.00 3.74
CA LEU A 62 -4.55 -1.38 3.75
C LEU A 62 -4.24 -1.88 5.17
N ASN A 63 -3.65 -1.05 6.03
CA ASN A 63 -3.38 -1.41 7.43
C ASN A 63 -4.68 -1.62 8.22
N GLN A 64 -5.71 -0.81 7.97
CA GLN A 64 -7.02 -0.98 8.58
C GLN A 64 -7.66 -2.29 8.12
N LYS A 65 -7.68 -2.57 6.81
CA LYS A 65 -8.17 -3.84 6.26
C LYS A 65 -7.44 -5.06 6.83
N ILE A 66 -6.12 -4.97 7.02
CA ILE A 66 -5.35 -6.04 7.68
C ILE A 66 -5.79 -6.24 9.13
N LYS A 67 -6.04 -5.16 9.89
CA LYS A 67 -6.55 -5.24 11.26
C LYS A 67 -7.91 -5.91 11.31
N GLU A 68 -8.84 -5.48 10.47
CA GLU A 68 -10.19 -6.07 10.38
C GLU A 68 -10.14 -7.55 10.01
N LEU A 69 -9.34 -7.92 9.02
CA LEU A 69 -9.12 -9.32 8.63
C LEU A 69 -8.52 -10.15 9.78
N LYS A 70 -7.56 -9.61 10.53
CA LYS A 70 -7.01 -10.28 11.73
C LYS A 70 -8.03 -10.49 12.83
N VAL A 71 -8.91 -9.51 13.07
CA VAL A 71 -9.98 -9.64 14.07
C VAL A 71 -10.96 -10.73 13.65
N LYS A 72 -11.38 -10.74 12.38
CA LYS A 72 -12.31 -11.73 11.83
C LYS A 72 -11.78 -13.16 11.90
N ILE A 73 -10.48 -13.36 11.68
CA ILE A 73 -9.82 -14.68 11.81
C ILE A 73 -9.73 -15.14 13.28
N LYS A 74 -9.71 -14.21 14.26
CA LYS A 74 -9.58 -14.53 15.69
C LYS A 74 -10.93 -14.77 16.38
N SER A 75 -12.02 -14.25 15.82
CA SER A 75 -13.38 -14.47 16.30
C SER A 75 -14.02 -15.78 15.81
N ASP A 76 -13.37 -16.43 14.85
CA ASP A 76 -13.70 -17.75 14.29
C ASP A 76 -12.90 -18.83 15.04
#